data_AF-A0A7Z9FZQ0-F1
#
_entry.id   AF-A0A7Z9FZQ0-F1
#
_cell.length_a   1.000
_cell.length_b   1.000
_cell.length_c   1.000
_cell.angle_alpha   90.00
_cell.angle_beta   90.00
_cell.angle_gamma   90.00
#
_symmetry.space_group_name_H-M   'P 1'
#
loop_
_entity.id
_entity.type
_entity.pdbx_description
1 polymer ?
#
loop_
_entity_poly.entity_id
_entity_poly.type
_entity_poly.pdbx_seq_one_letter_code
_entity_poly.pdbx_strand_id
1 'polypeptide(L)'
;TSISNYAFYNTQLTEVVIGNSVISIDAGAFYNTQLTSVVIPFSVISIGDSAFYNTQLTSVVIPDSVTSISNYAFYNTQLTEVVIGNSVISIGAGAFQDTKLTSVVIPSSVTSIGGWAFSNTNLTSVVIPSSVTSIGSWAFSNTQLTSVVIPSSVISIGANAFPLVAQGQSVVTDEDQSISITLSASDADGDSLTYTVVSQPSNGVLTGTAPNLTYKPNAGFNGNDSFTFKANDGTTDTKEATIKITITPNQ
;
A
#
# COMPACT_ATOMS: atom_id res chain seq x y z
N THR A 1 -31.43 -8.15 -15.66
CA THR A 1 -31.53 -9.31 -14.74
C THR A 1 -30.44 -9.18 -13.70
N SER A 2 -30.69 -9.45 -12.42
CA SER A 2 -29.66 -9.36 -11.36
C SER A 2 -29.53 -10.66 -10.58
N ILE A 3 -28.37 -10.87 -9.97
CA ILE A 3 -28.26 -11.74 -8.80
C ILE A 3 -28.59 -10.87 -7.60
N SER A 4 -29.76 -11.12 -7.00
CA SER A 4 -30.35 -10.26 -6.00
C SER A 4 -29.53 -10.20 -4.70
N ASN A 5 -29.84 -9.19 -3.88
CA ASN A 5 -29.17 -8.99 -2.60
C ASN A 5 -29.18 -10.27 -1.77
N TYR A 6 -28.02 -10.64 -1.23
CA TYR A 6 -27.86 -11.80 -0.34
C TYR A 6 -28.31 -13.15 -0.92
N ALA A 7 -28.40 -13.30 -2.25
CA ALA A 7 -28.92 -14.50 -2.90
C ALA A 7 -28.27 -15.82 -2.43
N PHE A 8 -26.96 -15.81 -2.14
CA PHE A 8 -26.17 -16.95 -1.68
C PHE A 8 -25.46 -16.68 -0.35
N TYR A 9 -25.98 -15.75 0.46
CA TYR A 9 -25.39 -15.35 1.74
C TYR A 9 -25.15 -16.55 2.68
N ASN A 10 -23.93 -16.65 3.22
CA ASN A 10 -23.49 -17.71 4.16
C ASN A 10 -23.63 -19.15 3.63
N THR A 11 -23.72 -19.35 2.31
CA THR A 11 -23.79 -20.70 1.74
C THR A 11 -22.40 -21.35 1.63
N GLN A 12 -22.36 -22.68 1.50
CA GLN A 12 -21.11 -23.42 1.25
C GLN A 12 -20.75 -23.50 -0.24
N LEU A 13 -21.24 -22.54 -1.04
CA LEU A 13 -21.05 -22.53 -2.49
C LEU A 13 -19.56 -22.38 -2.84
N THR A 14 -19.01 -23.34 -3.57
CA THR A 14 -17.58 -23.36 -3.97
C THR A 14 -17.36 -22.92 -5.42
N GLU A 15 -18.38 -23.07 -6.27
CA GLU A 15 -18.35 -22.68 -7.68
C GLU A 15 -19.68 -22.06 -8.11
N VAL A 16 -19.62 -21.16 -9.09
CA VAL A 16 -20.81 -20.60 -9.73
C VAL A 16 -20.52 -20.24 -11.18
N VAL A 17 -21.47 -20.54 -12.06
CA VAL A 17 -21.47 -20.04 -13.44
C VAL A 17 -22.51 -18.92 -13.50
N ILE A 18 -22.05 -17.68 -13.65
CA ILE A 18 -22.93 -16.52 -13.82
C ILE A 18 -23.38 -16.47 -15.28
N GLY A 19 -24.70 -16.50 -15.51
CA GLY A 19 -25.25 -16.47 -16.86
C GLY A 19 -25.02 -15.13 -17.56
N ASN A 20 -24.81 -15.16 -18.88
CA ASN A 20 -24.55 -13.98 -19.73
C ASN A 20 -25.72 -12.99 -19.84
N SER A 21 -26.87 -13.28 -19.24
CA SER A 21 -28.01 -12.34 -19.14
C SER A 21 -28.00 -11.53 -17.84
N VAL A 22 -27.10 -11.84 -16.89
CA VAL A 22 -26.95 -11.11 -15.63
C VAL A 22 -26.29 -9.76 -15.90
N ILE A 23 -26.94 -8.71 -15.43
CA ILE A 23 -26.56 -7.31 -15.59
C ILE A 23 -25.97 -6.74 -14.31
N SER A 24 -26.39 -7.20 -13.13
CA SER A 24 -25.82 -6.76 -11.86
C SER A 24 -25.66 -7.92 -10.89
N ILE A 25 -24.64 -7.82 -10.04
CA ILE A 25 -24.43 -8.65 -8.86
C ILE A 25 -24.69 -7.74 -7.67
N ASP A 26 -25.85 -7.88 -7.06
CA ASP A 26 -26.32 -6.92 -6.05
C ASP A 26 -25.63 -7.16 -4.69
N ALA A 27 -25.95 -6.34 -3.70
CA ALA A 27 -25.22 -6.30 -2.43
C ALA A 27 -25.25 -7.64 -1.69
N GLY A 28 -24.07 -8.07 -1.24
CA GLY A 28 -23.90 -9.32 -0.48
C GLY A 28 -24.28 -10.59 -1.23
N ALA A 29 -24.45 -10.57 -2.56
CA ALA A 29 -24.94 -11.70 -3.36
C ALA A 29 -24.23 -13.03 -3.05
N PHE A 30 -22.91 -13.02 -2.85
CA PHE A 30 -22.08 -14.17 -2.51
C PHE A 30 -21.30 -13.98 -1.21
N TYR A 31 -21.84 -13.17 -0.30
CA TYR A 31 -21.24 -12.89 0.99
C TYR A 31 -21.01 -14.18 1.79
N ASN A 32 -19.79 -14.35 2.31
CA ASN A 32 -19.35 -15.46 3.14
C ASN A 32 -19.64 -16.84 2.51
N THR A 33 -19.35 -16.94 1.21
CA THR A 33 -19.37 -18.21 0.48
C THR A 33 -17.97 -18.84 0.40
N GLN A 34 -17.88 -20.09 -0.05
CA GLN A 34 -16.62 -20.80 -0.22
C GLN A 34 -16.08 -20.70 -1.65
N LEU A 35 -16.54 -19.71 -2.43
CA LEU A 35 -16.20 -19.57 -3.85
C LEU A 35 -14.70 -19.42 -4.03
N THR A 36 -14.08 -20.31 -4.79
CA THR A 36 -12.63 -20.25 -5.10
C THR A 36 -12.34 -19.57 -6.43
N SER A 37 -13.33 -19.56 -7.33
CA SER A 37 -13.28 -18.89 -8.63
C SER A 37 -14.66 -18.40 -9.06
N VAL A 38 -14.70 -17.32 -9.83
CA VAL A 38 -15.91 -16.82 -10.48
C VAL A 38 -15.56 -16.23 -11.84
N VAL A 39 -16.41 -16.47 -12.83
CA VAL A 39 -16.37 -15.77 -14.12
C VAL A 39 -17.47 -14.72 -14.12
N ILE A 40 -17.08 -13.44 -14.13
CA ILE A 40 -18.02 -12.32 -14.23
C ILE A 40 -18.21 -12.00 -15.73
N PRO A 41 -19.40 -12.21 -16.31
CA PRO A 41 -19.60 -12.01 -17.73
C PRO A 41 -19.62 -10.52 -18.09
N PHE A 42 -19.27 -10.20 -19.34
CA PHE A 42 -19.24 -8.84 -19.90
C PHE A 42 -20.61 -8.11 -19.88
N SER A 43 -21.69 -8.84 -19.60
CA SER A 43 -23.02 -8.27 -19.43
C SER A 43 -23.18 -7.55 -18.09
N VAL A 44 -22.34 -7.86 -17.09
CA VAL A 44 -22.39 -7.26 -15.76
C VAL A 44 -21.85 -5.83 -15.81
N ILE A 45 -22.67 -4.88 -15.39
CA ILE A 45 -22.34 -3.45 -15.35
C ILE A 45 -22.02 -2.95 -13.94
N SER A 46 -22.42 -3.70 -12.90
CA SER A 46 -22.19 -3.31 -11.51
C SER A 46 -21.97 -4.50 -10.58
N ILE A 47 -21.08 -4.29 -9.61
CA ILE A 47 -20.79 -5.19 -8.49
C ILE A 47 -21.11 -4.44 -7.22
N GLY A 48 -22.12 -4.90 -6.49
CA GLY A 48 -22.69 -4.27 -5.31
C GLY A 48 -21.81 -4.38 -4.06
N ASP A 49 -22.22 -3.67 -3.02
CA ASP A 49 -21.53 -3.67 -1.74
C ASP A 49 -21.39 -5.08 -1.18
N SER A 50 -20.18 -5.44 -0.74
CA SER A 50 -19.89 -6.73 -0.13
C SER A 50 -20.27 -7.96 -0.99
N ALA A 51 -20.40 -7.80 -2.32
CA ALA A 51 -20.91 -8.85 -3.21
C ALA A 51 -20.15 -10.18 -3.09
N PHE A 52 -18.83 -10.14 -2.90
CA PHE A 52 -17.94 -11.30 -2.71
C PHE A 52 -17.15 -11.20 -1.40
N TYR A 53 -17.72 -10.52 -0.39
CA TYR A 53 -17.12 -10.40 0.94
C TYR A 53 -16.86 -11.77 1.56
N ASN A 54 -15.68 -11.97 2.15
CA ASN A 54 -15.28 -13.20 2.83
C ASN A 54 -15.43 -14.48 1.98
N THR A 55 -15.01 -14.42 0.72
CA THR A 55 -14.95 -15.58 -0.18
C THR A 55 -13.52 -16.14 -0.30
N GLN A 56 -13.37 -17.31 -0.91
CA GLN A 56 -12.06 -17.96 -1.10
C GLN A 56 -11.44 -17.66 -2.47
N LEU A 57 -11.90 -16.59 -3.15
CA LEU A 57 -11.46 -16.23 -4.49
C LEU A 57 -9.96 -15.97 -4.51
N THR A 58 -9.24 -16.62 -5.43
CA THR A 58 -7.78 -16.48 -5.60
C THR A 58 -7.40 -15.54 -6.74
N SER A 59 -8.29 -15.39 -7.72
CA SER A 59 -8.20 -14.44 -8.83
C SER A 59 -9.59 -13.98 -9.25
N VAL A 60 -9.71 -12.78 -9.80
CA VAL A 60 -10.95 -12.30 -10.44
C VAL A 60 -10.65 -11.38 -11.62
N VAL A 61 -11.43 -11.51 -12.68
CA VAL A 61 -11.46 -10.58 -13.81
C VAL A 61 -12.75 -9.76 -13.73
N ILE A 62 -12.61 -8.45 -13.51
CA ILE A 62 -13.70 -7.48 -13.53
C ILE A 62 -13.79 -6.95 -14.97
N PRO A 63 -14.89 -7.19 -15.70
CA PRO A 63 -14.97 -6.86 -17.11
C PRO A 63 -15.06 -5.34 -17.35
N ASP A 64 -14.67 -4.91 -18.55
CA ASP A 64 -14.73 -3.50 -19.00
C ASP A 64 -16.13 -2.90 -19.01
N SER A 65 -17.18 -3.71 -18.87
CA SER A 65 -18.57 -3.25 -18.71
C SER A 65 -18.85 -2.69 -17.32
N VAL A 66 -18.05 -3.03 -16.31
CA VAL A 66 -18.23 -2.55 -14.93
C VAL A 66 -17.70 -1.13 -14.80
N THR A 67 -18.55 -0.22 -14.34
CA THR A 67 -18.18 1.20 -14.15
C THR A 67 -17.77 1.53 -12.72
N SER A 68 -18.10 0.69 -11.75
CA SER A 68 -17.76 0.92 -10.34
C SER A 68 -17.64 -0.38 -9.56
N ILE A 69 -16.65 -0.44 -8.68
CA ILE A 69 -16.49 -1.51 -7.69
C ILE A 69 -16.93 -0.96 -6.34
N SER A 70 -18.02 -1.49 -5.80
CA SER A 70 -18.64 -0.92 -4.59
C SER A 70 -17.89 -1.28 -3.30
N ASN A 71 -18.36 -0.79 -2.16
CA ASN A 71 -17.64 -0.92 -0.90
C ASN A 71 -17.53 -2.39 -0.48
N TYR A 72 -16.36 -2.78 0.00
CA TYR A 72 -16.07 -4.13 0.49
C TYR A 72 -16.36 -5.26 -0.50
N ALA A 73 -16.49 -4.96 -1.81
CA ALA A 73 -16.95 -5.91 -2.82
C ALA A 73 -16.15 -7.23 -2.82
N PHE A 74 -14.85 -7.18 -2.57
CA PHE A 74 -13.94 -8.33 -2.47
C PHE A 74 -13.14 -8.35 -1.15
N TYR A 75 -13.71 -7.79 -0.10
CA TYR A 75 -13.11 -7.77 1.24
C TYR A 75 -12.82 -9.17 1.78
N ASN A 76 -11.67 -9.36 2.42
CA ASN A 76 -11.23 -10.62 3.05
C ASN A 76 -11.32 -11.82 2.11
N THR A 77 -10.76 -11.68 0.91
CA THR A 77 -10.63 -12.76 -0.08
C THR A 77 -9.19 -13.24 -0.21
N GLN A 78 -8.96 -14.37 -0.86
CA GLN A 78 -7.62 -14.91 -1.07
C GLN A 78 -6.96 -14.37 -2.36
N LEU A 79 -7.44 -13.23 -2.88
CA LEU A 79 -7.02 -12.70 -4.18
C LEU A 79 -5.52 -12.43 -4.17
N THR A 80 -4.80 -13.14 -5.04
CA THR A 80 -3.38 -12.89 -5.37
C THR A 80 -3.23 -12.08 -6.65
N GLU A 81 -4.26 -12.12 -7.50
CA GLU A 81 -4.36 -11.39 -8.75
C GLU A 81 -5.76 -10.80 -8.93
N VAL A 82 -5.84 -9.61 -9.51
CA VAL A 82 -7.08 -9.01 -10.00
C VAL A 82 -6.82 -8.27 -11.30
N VAL A 83 -7.71 -8.48 -12.28
CA VAL A 83 -7.79 -7.65 -13.48
C VAL A 83 -8.97 -6.71 -13.32
N ILE A 84 -8.71 -5.41 -13.29
CA ILE A 84 -9.74 -4.37 -13.19
C ILE A 84 -10.04 -3.83 -14.60
N GLY A 85 -11.31 -3.84 -14.98
CA GLY A 85 -11.76 -3.36 -16.28
C GLY A 85 -11.47 -1.88 -16.52
N ASN A 86 -11.18 -1.52 -17.76
CA ASN A 86 -10.72 -0.20 -18.19
C ASN A 86 -11.80 0.90 -18.15
N SER A 87 -13.04 0.55 -17.84
CA SER A 87 -14.14 1.51 -17.66
C SER A 87 -14.48 1.76 -16.19
N VAL A 88 -13.77 1.15 -15.24
CA VAL A 88 -14.01 1.37 -13.80
C VAL A 88 -13.62 2.80 -13.45
N ILE A 89 -14.58 3.58 -12.95
CA ILE A 89 -14.42 4.99 -12.59
C ILE A 89 -14.01 5.14 -11.12
N SER A 90 -14.49 4.24 -10.26
CA SER A 90 -14.22 4.32 -8.82
C SER A 90 -14.02 2.94 -8.19
N ILE A 91 -13.14 2.92 -7.19
CA ILE A 91 -12.88 1.77 -6.33
C ILE A 91 -13.39 2.14 -4.93
N GLY A 92 -14.39 1.39 -4.45
CA GLY A 92 -15.05 1.63 -3.18
C GLY A 92 -14.15 1.42 -1.95
N ALA A 93 -14.63 1.88 -0.81
CA ALA A 93 -13.95 1.70 0.46
C ALA A 93 -13.82 0.21 0.80
N GLY A 94 -12.63 -0.22 1.22
CA GLY A 94 -12.33 -1.61 1.57
C GLY A 94 -12.53 -2.62 0.43
N ALA A 95 -12.67 -2.19 -0.83
CA ALA A 95 -13.06 -3.05 -1.94
C ALA A 95 -12.16 -4.29 -2.10
N PHE A 96 -10.85 -4.15 -1.84
CA PHE A 96 -9.84 -5.21 -1.88
C PHE A 96 -9.03 -5.29 -0.58
N GLN A 97 -9.62 -4.84 0.53
CA GLN A 97 -8.99 -4.95 1.84
C GLN A 97 -8.87 -6.41 2.30
N ASP A 98 -7.82 -6.71 3.05
CA ASP A 98 -7.54 -8.06 3.59
C ASP A 98 -7.38 -9.12 2.48
N THR A 99 -6.81 -8.73 1.33
CA THR A 99 -6.46 -9.63 0.22
C THR A 99 -4.98 -9.98 0.19
N LYS A 100 -4.57 -10.91 -0.68
CA LYS A 100 -3.17 -11.36 -0.82
C LYS A 100 -2.44 -10.74 -2.00
N LEU A 101 -3.01 -9.68 -2.60
CA LEU A 101 -2.47 -9.00 -3.78
C LEU A 101 -1.04 -8.53 -3.52
N THR A 102 -0.12 -8.88 -4.43
CA THR A 102 1.27 -8.39 -4.44
C THR A 102 1.48 -7.23 -5.43
N SER A 103 0.60 -7.15 -6.43
CA SER A 103 0.54 -6.06 -7.40
C SER A 103 -0.90 -5.82 -7.83
N VAL A 104 -1.21 -4.60 -8.24
CA VAL A 104 -2.48 -4.25 -8.88
C VAL A 104 -2.24 -3.20 -9.96
N VAL A 105 -2.90 -3.34 -11.11
CA VAL A 105 -2.97 -2.30 -12.13
C VAL A 105 -4.26 -1.53 -11.91
N ILE A 106 -4.14 -0.26 -11.53
CA ILE A 106 -5.29 0.64 -11.41
C ILE A 106 -5.51 1.28 -12.79
N PRO A 107 -6.68 1.08 -13.44
CA PRO A 107 -6.93 1.62 -14.78
C PRO A 107 -6.93 3.15 -14.81
N SER A 108 -6.57 3.72 -15.96
CA SER A 108 -6.56 5.18 -16.17
C SER A 108 -7.94 5.84 -16.22
N SER A 109 -9.02 5.06 -16.14
CA SER A 109 -10.38 5.54 -15.96
C SER A 109 -10.71 5.87 -14.50
N VAL A 110 -9.94 5.33 -13.54
CA VAL A 110 -10.23 5.49 -12.12
C VAL A 110 -9.95 6.92 -11.69
N THR A 111 -10.97 7.58 -11.13
CA THR A 111 -10.87 8.96 -10.61
C THR A 111 -10.78 9.04 -9.09
N SER A 112 -11.19 7.99 -8.38
CA SER A 112 -11.16 7.94 -6.91
C SER A 112 -10.89 6.55 -6.37
N ILE A 113 -10.11 6.50 -5.29
CA ILE A 113 -9.77 5.28 -4.54
C ILE A 113 -10.30 5.46 -3.11
N GLY A 114 -11.21 4.58 -2.69
CA GLY A 114 -11.86 4.65 -1.38
C GLY A 114 -10.92 4.38 -0.21
N GLY A 115 -11.35 4.76 1.00
CA GLY A 115 -10.61 4.45 2.22
C GLY A 115 -10.48 2.95 2.43
N TRP A 116 -9.36 2.50 2.98
CA TRP A 116 -9.02 1.08 3.11
C TRP A 116 -9.01 0.25 1.82
N ALA A 117 -9.19 0.83 0.62
CA ALA A 117 -9.47 0.08 -0.61
C ALA A 117 -8.50 -1.10 -0.88
N PHE A 118 -7.22 -0.94 -0.59
CA PHE A 118 -6.15 -1.94 -0.70
C PHE A 118 -5.38 -2.13 0.62
N SER A 119 -6.03 -1.84 1.76
CA SER A 119 -5.45 -2.00 3.09
C SER A 119 -5.21 -3.47 3.42
N ASN A 120 -4.17 -3.75 4.21
CA ASN A 120 -3.80 -5.11 4.64
C ASN A 120 -3.56 -6.05 3.45
N THR A 121 -2.84 -5.58 2.43
CA THR A 121 -2.42 -6.38 1.27
C THR A 121 -0.91 -6.55 1.23
N ASN A 122 -0.40 -7.37 0.32
CA ASN A 122 1.05 -7.60 0.16
C ASN A 122 1.65 -6.72 -0.95
N LEU A 123 0.98 -5.62 -1.33
CA LEU A 123 1.41 -4.78 -2.44
C LEU A 123 2.84 -4.27 -2.21
N THR A 124 3.75 -4.59 -3.13
CA THR A 124 5.15 -4.09 -3.12
C THR A 124 5.32 -2.86 -4.01
N SER A 125 4.40 -2.67 -4.96
CA SER A 125 4.36 -1.51 -5.85
C SER A 125 2.93 -1.22 -6.28
N VAL A 126 2.63 0.06 -6.48
CA VAL A 126 1.39 0.52 -7.10
C VAL A 126 1.69 1.73 -7.98
N VAL A 127 1.04 1.79 -9.14
CA VAL A 127 1.03 2.98 -9.99
C VAL A 127 -0.31 3.67 -9.82
N ILE A 128 -0.29 4.90 -9.31
CA ILE A 128 -1.48 5.74 -9.23
C ILE A 128 -1.64 6.48 -10.57
N PRO A 129 -2.71 6.24 -11.35
CA PRO A 129 -2.87 6.90 -12.64
C PRO A 129 -3.20 8.39 -12.48
N SER A 130 -2.83 9.19 -13.48
CA SER A 130 -3.03 10.65 -13.49
C SER A 130 -4.50 11.10 -13.58
N SER A 131 -5.43 10.14 -13.68
CA SER A 131 -6.87 10.37 -13.59
C SER A 131 -7.35 10.46 -12.14
N VAL A 132 -6.60 9.92 -11.18
CA VAL A 132 -6.99 9.91 -9.77
C VAL A 132 -6.91 11.33 -9.20
N THR A 133 -7.98 11.72 -8.54
CA THR A 133 -8.13 13.02 -7.87
C THR A 133 -8.23 12.90 -6.35
N SER A 134 -8.66 11.75 -5.83
CA SER A 134 -8.76 11.51 -4.39
C SER A 134 -8.38 10.08 -4.00
N ILE A 135 -7.66 9.98 -2.88
CA ILE A 135 -7.25 8.73 -2.25
C ILE A 135 -7.75 8.76 -0.80
N GLY A 136 -8.55 7.78 -0.40
CA GLY A 136 -9.15 7.74 0.93
C GLY A 136 -8.15 7.38 2.04
N SER A 137 -8.52 7.68 3.28
CA SER A 137 -7.72 7.30 4.46
C SER A 137 -7.46 5.81 4.49
N TRP A 138 -6.26 5.43 4.90
CA TRP A 138 -5.85 4.02 5.00
C TRP A 138 -5.89 3.23 3.69
N ALA A 139 -6.03 3.87 2.51
CA ALA A 139 -6.26 3.17 1.24
C ALA A 139 -5.21 2.10 0.92
N PHE A 140 -3.94 2.35 1.24
CA PHE A 140 -2.81 1.44 1.05
C PHE A 140 -2.05 1.19 2.37
N SER A 141 -2.75 1.30 3.51
CA SER A 141 -2.14 1.01 4.81
C SER A 141 -1.81 -0.47 4.96
N ASN A 142 -0.80 -0.78 5.79
CA ASN A 142 -0.33 -2.15 6.02
C ASN A 142 0.02 -2.91 4.73
N THR A 143 0.56 -2.20 3.74
CA THR A 143 1.14 -2.78 2.51
C THR A 143 2.64 -3.00 2.67
N GLN A 144 3.31 -3.52 1.63
CA GLN A 144 4.78 -3.63 1.54
C GLN A 144 5.38 -2.54 0.64
N LEU A 145 4.64 -1.45 0.40
CA LEU A 145 5.11 -0.32 -0.39
C LEU A 145 6.25 0.39 0.34
N THR A 146 7.34 0.65 -0.38
CA THR A 146 8.48 1.42 0.14
C THR A 146 8.50 2.87 -0.34
N SER A 147 7.79 3.13 -1.44
CA SER A 147 7.66 4.44 -2.08
C SER A 147 6.48 4.40 -3.04
N VAL A 148 5.79 5.53 -3.20
CA VAL A 148 4.72 5.70 -4.19
C VAL A 148 4.90 7.05 -4.87
N VAL A 149 4.72 7.08 -6.19
CA VAL A 149 4.66 8.34 -6.94
C VAL A 149 3.22 8.81 -6.97
N ILE A 150 2.98 9.97 -6.35
CA ILE A 150 1.67 10.62 -6.37
C ILE A 150 1.61 11.57 -7.58
N PRO A 151 0.68 11.39 -8.53
CA PRO A 151 0.54 12.30 -9.65
C PRO A 151 -0.04 13.64 -9.18
N SER A 152 0.29 14.72 -9.88
CA SER A 152 -0.17 16.08 -9.56
C SER A 152 -1.69 16.28 -9.69
N SER A 153 -2.40 15.30 -10.25
CA SER A 153 -3.86 15.28 -10.33
C SER A 153 -4.52 14.98 -8.98
N VAL A 154 -3.81 14.38 -8.02
CA VAL A 154 -4.35 14.06 -6.70
C VAL A 154 -4.50 15.34 -5.90
N ILE A 155 -5.75 15.67 -5.59
CA ILE A 155 -6.13 16.88 -4.85
C ILE A 155 -6.22 16.57 -3.35
N SER A 156 -6.60 15.36 -2.99
CA SER A 156 -6.72 14.94 -1.59
C SER A 156 -6.19 13.53 -1.35
N ILE A 157 -5.41 13.40 -0.28
CA ILE A 157 -4.96 12.13 0.29
C ILE A 157 -5.49 12.10 1.72
N GLY A 158 -6.22 11.04 2.05
CA GLY A 158 -6.72 10.83 3.40
C GLY A 158 -5.60 10.39 4.33
N ALA A 159 -5.74 10.69 5.63
CA ALA A 159 -4.73 10.35 6.63
C ALA A 159 -4.32 8.86 6.58
N ASN A 160 -3.01 8.62 6.73
CA ASN A 160 -2.40 7.28 6.74
C ASN A 160 -2.73 6.45 5.48
N ALA A 161 -2.95 7.08 4.33
CA ALA A 161 -3.30 6.34 3.11
C ALA A 161 -2.12 5.49 2.63
N PHE A 162 -0.87 5.89 2.90
CA PHE A 162 0.32 5.16 2.50
C PHE A 162 1.20 4.81 3.72
N PRO A 163 2.07 3.80 3.61
CA PRO A 163 3.01 3.50 4.69
C PRO A 163 4.12 4.54 4.79
N LEU A 164 4.40 5.00 6.01
CA LEU A 164 5.61 5.74 6.35
C LEU A 164 6.82 4.79 6.40
N VAL A 165 7.89 5.10 5.67
CA VAL A 165 9.07 4.21 5.55
C VAL A 165 10.37 4.99 5.75
N ALA A 166 11.07 4.74 6.85
CA ALA A 166 12.40 5.29 7.09
C ALA A 166 13.44 4.72 6.11
N GLN A 167 14.32 5.56 5.60
CA GLN A 167 15.29 5.22 4.56
C GLN A 167 16.68 5.03 5.14
N GLY A 168 17.18 3.79 5.09
CA GLY A 168 18.57 3.49 5.41
C GLY A 168 19.53 4.08 4.39
N GLN A 169 20.76 4.35 4.80
CA GLN A 169 21.80 4.93 3.94
C GLN A 169 23.15 4.25 4.20
N SER A 170 24.05 4.35 3.23
CA SER A 170 25.45 3.94 3.40
C SER A 170 26.34 5.12 3.02
N VAL A 171 27.20 5.54 3.93
CA VAL A 171 28.09 6.70 3.77
C VAL A 171 29.53 6.29 4.01
N VAL A 172 30.46 7.03 3.41
CA VAL A 172 31.91 6.81 3.53
C VAL A 172 32.57 8.11 3.96
N THR A 173 33.50 8.04 4.90
CA THR A 173 34.31 9.16 5.34
C THR A 173 35.74 8.68 5.63
N ASP A 174 36.71 9.58 5.58
CA ASP A 174 38.07 9.26 6.00
C ASP A 174 38.18 9.22 7.53
N GLU A 175 39.19 8.51 8.02
CA GLU A 175 39.60 8.48 9.43
C GLU A 175 39.78 9.89 9.97
N ASP A 176 39.27 10.13 11.18
CA ASP A 176 39.23 11.43 11.86
C ASP A 176 38.41 12.53 11.15
N GLN A 177 37.85 12.25 9.96
CA GLN A 177 37.04 13.20 9.22
C GLN A 177 35.56 13.08 9.59
N SER A 178 34.95 14.22 9.90
CA SER A 178 33.50 14.30 10.12
C SER A 178 32.73 14.29 8.80
N ILE A 179 31.55 13.67 8.80
CA ILE A 179 30.60 13.65 7.68
C ILE A 179 29.20 14.09 8.12
N SER A 180 28.54 14.89 7.29
CA SER A 180 27.13 15.25 7.47
C SER A 180 26.21 14.13 6.98
N ILE A 181 25.19 13.82 7.77
CA ILE A 181 24.20 12.78 7.48
C ILE A 181 22.81 13.40 7.70
N THR A 182 21.97 13.36 6.67
CA THR A 182 20.56 13.79 6.77
C THR A 182 19.65 12.57 6.73
N LEU A 183 18.95 12.32 7.83
CA LEU A 183 17.94 11.25 7.91
C LEU A 183 16.76 11.56 7.00
N SER A 184 16.18 10.52 6.41
CA SER A 184 15.06 10.64 5.49
C SER A 184 14.08 9.48 5.64
N ALA A 185 12.85 9.72 5.23
CA ALA A 185 11.78 8.74 5.14
C ALA A 185 10.91 9.06 3.92
N SER A 186 10.29 8.03 3.35
CA SER A 186 9.22 8.19 2.35
C SER A 186 7.90 8.33 3.09
N ASP A 187 7.20 9.40 2.80
CA ASP A 187 5.81 9.61 3.17
C ASP A 187 5.05 10.16 1.95
N ALA A 188 4.07 9.40 1.49
CA ALA A 188 3.24 9.80 0.35
C ALA A 188 1.96 10.51 0.79
N ASP A 189 1.64 10.55 2.09
CA ASP A 189 0.51 11.29 2.64
C ASP A 189 0.83 12.80 2.74
N GLY A 190 2.12 13.16 2.82
CA GLY A 190 2.59 14.54 2.82
C GLY A 190 2.61 15.17 4.21
N ASP A 191 2.61 14.35 5.25
CA ASP A 191 2.68 14.74 6.64
C ASP A 191 4.08 15.27 7.01
N SER A 192 4.14 16.04 8.09
CA SER A 192 5.41 16.54 8.62
C SER A 192 6.13 15.46 9.42
N LEU A 193 7.41 15.24 9.12
CA LEU A 193 8.18 14.13 9.69
C LEU A 193 9.12 14.57 10.81
N THR A 194 9.16 13.76 11.86
CA THR A 194 10.16 13.82 12.93
C THR A 194 11.00 12.54 12.96
N TYR A 195 12.18 12.60 13.57
CA TYR A 195 13.17 11.53 13.53
C TYR A 195 13.80 11.30 14.90
N THR A 196 13.95 10.03 15.28
CA THR A 196 14.56 9.63 16.55
C THR A 196 15.69 8.64 16.29
N VAL A 197 16.88 8.91 16.81
CA VAL A 197 18.00 7.96 16.83
C VAL A 197 17.74 6.93 17.93
N VAL A 198 17.78 5.65 17.57
CA VAL A 198 17.44 4.53 18.46
C VAL A 198 18.69 3.87 19.05
N SER A 199 19.69 3.60 18.20
CA SER A 199 21.01 3.14 18.64
C SER A 199 22.07 4.15 18.25
N GLN A 200 23.11 4.30 19.06
CA GLN A 200 24.25 5.18 18.77
C GLN A 200 25.37 4.39 18.06
N PRO A 201 26.22 5.05 17.26
CA PRO A 201 27.45 4.43 16.77
C PRO A 201 28.34 3.95 17.92
N SER A 202 29.12 2.90 17.66
CA SER A 202 30.06 2.34 18.65
C SER A 202 31.48 2.90 18.50
N ASN A 203 31.83 3.39 17.31
CA ASN A 203 33.19 3.82 16.95
C ASN A 203 33.24 5.29 16.49
N GLY A 204 32.30 6.10 16.96
CA GLY A 204 32.27 7.53 16.73
C GLY A 204 31.19 8.21 17.56
N VAL A 205 31.02 9.51 17.33
CA VAL A 205 30.05 10.34 18.04
C VAL A 205 29.13 11.02 17.05
N LEU A 206 27.81 10.97 17.30
CA LEU A 206 26.82 11.78 16.61
C LEU A 206 26.63 13.11 17.34
N THR A 207 26.59 14.20 16.57
CA THR A 207 26.25 15.55 17.04
C THR A 207 25.19 16.16 16.13
N GLY A 208 24.55 17.26 16.58
CA GLY A 208 23.47 17.92 15.85
C GLY A 208 22.07 17.47 16.30
N THR A 209 21.06 17.77 15.47
CA THR A 209 19.65 17.47 15.75
C THR A 209 19.00 16.86 14.52
N ALA A 210 18.35 15.71 14.69
CA ALA A 210 17.69 15.03 13.59
C ALA A 210 16.66 15.96 12.88
N PRO A 211 16.53 15.88 11.55
CA PRO A 211 17.17 14.90 10.65
C PRO A 211 18.64 15.19 10.33
N ASN A 212 19.19 16.36 10.67
CA ASN A 212 20.54 16.77 10.27
C ASN A 212 21.57 16.47 11.37
N LEU A 213 22.36 15.43 11.15
CA LEU A 213 23.38 14.95 12.08
C LEU A 213 24.78 15.09 11.49
N THR A 214 25.78 15.12 12.35
CA THR A 214 27.18 15.00 11.98
C THR A 214 27.79 13.82 12.73
N TYR A 215 28.37 12.88 11.98
CA TYR A 215 29.14 11.78 12.53
C TYR A 215 30.63 12.15 12.51
N LYS A 216 31.31 11.90 13.63
CA LYS A 216 32.76 11.97 13.73
C LYS A 216 33.31 10.63 14.23
N PRO A 217 34.18 9.93 13.47
CA PRO A 217 34.85 8.73 13.94
C PRO A 217 35.63 8.99 15.23
N ASN A 218 35.81 7.95 16.04
CA ASN A 218 36.79 7.98 17.13
C ASN A 218 38.19 8.15 16.54
N ALA A 219 39.06 8.85 17.28
CA ALA A 219 40.40 9.14 16.82
C ALA A 219 41.16 7.86 16.44
N GLY A 220 41.71 7.80 15.24
CA GLY A 220 42.49 6.66 14.77
C GLY A 220 41.68 5.44 14.33
N PHE A 221 40.34 5.52 14.32
CA PHE A 221 39.49 4.39 13.97
C PHE A 221 39.29 4.29 12.46
N ASN A 222 39.43 3.07 11.93
CA ASN A 222 39.02 2.69 10.59
C ASN A 222 38.22 1.38 10.63
N GLY A 223 37.33 1.19 9.65
CA GLY A 223 36.42 0.05 9.62
C GLY A 223 34.95 0.47 9.51
N ASN A 224 34.05 -0.38 9.98
CA ASN A 224 32.62 -0.15 9.87
C ASN A 224 32.02 0.30 11.21
N ASP A 225 31.07 1.21 11.13
CA ASP A 225 30.23 1.65 12.23
C ASP A 225 28.78 1.81 11.73
N SER A 226 27.83 1.94 12.64
CA SER A 226 26.42 2.11 12.26
C SER A 226 25.58 2.64 13.39
N PHE A 227 24.46 3.24 13.04
CA PHE A 227 23.41 3.59 13.99
C PHE A 227 22.04 3.36 13.36
N THR A 228 21.00 3.22 14.19
CA THR A 228 19.62 3.04 13.73
C THR A 228 18.74 4.22 14.12
N PHE A 229 17.72 4.49 13.31
CA PHE A 229 16.75 5.55 13.56
C PHE A 229 15.34 5.13 13.14
N LYS A 230 14.34 5.87 13.62
CA LYS A 230 12.94 5.80 13.20
C LYS A 230 12.46 7.16 12.74
N ALA A 231 11.49 7.17 11.84
CA ALA A 231 10.71 8.37 11.50
C ALA A 231 9.31 8.27 12.12
N ASN A 232 8.66 9.42 12.29
CA ASN A 232 7.31 9.52 12.82
C ASN A 232 6.57 10.69 12.14
N ASP A 233 5.34 10.45 11.70
CA ASP A 233 4.44 11.40 10.99
C ASP A 233 3.52 12.20 11.94
N GLY A 234 3.75 12.12 13.25
CA GLY A 234 2.87 12.64 14.29
C GLY A 234 1.91 11.61 14.87
N THR A 235 1.83 10.42 14.27
CA THR A 235 0.95 9.33 14.75
C THR A 235 1.72 8.06 15.11
N THR A 236 2.61 7.60 14.22
CA THR A 236 3.18 6.25 14.32
C THR A 236 4.67 6.24 13.96
N ASP A 237 5.43 5.43 14.69
CA ASP A 237 6.84 5.17 14.40
C ASP A 237 7.03 4.17 13.26
N THR A 238 8.01 4.41 12.40
CA THR A 238 8.45 3.42 11.43
C THR A 238 9.14 2.21 12.07
N LYS A 239 9.34 1.16 11.28
CA LYS A 239 10.44 0.19 11.53
C LYS A 239 11.78 0.94 11.54
N GLU A 240 12.76 0.38 12.23
CA GLU A 240 14.11 0.95 12.27
C GLU A 240 14.79 0.88 10.90
N ALA A 241 15.42 1.98 10.51
CA ALA A 241 16.33 2.05 9.38
C ALA A 241 17.77 2.18 9.89
N THR A 242 18.72 1.59 9.16
CA THR A 242 20.14 1.61 9.51
C THR A 242 20.90 2.59 8.64
N ILE A 243 21.70 3.44 9.26
CA ILE A 243 22.77 4.19 8.60
C ILE A 243 24.07 3.39 8.79
N LYS A 244 24.65 2.93 7.68
CA LYS A 244 25.94 2.24 7.65
C LYS A 244 27.03 3.25 7.33
N ILE A 245 28.13 3.20 8.08
CA ILE A 245 29.24 4.13 7.93
C ILE A 245 30.50 3.31 7.71
N THR A 246 31.23 3.60 6.64
CA THR A 246 32.54 3.01 6.37
C THR A 246 33.61 4.10 6.52
N ILE A 247 34.57 3.86 7.40
CA ILE A 247 35.66 4.78 7.72
C ILE A 247 36.94 4.25 7.08
N THR A 248 37.48 4.99 6.12
CA THR A 248 38.70 4.62 5.38
C THR A 248 39.96 5.12 6.08
N PRO A 249 41.06 4.32 6.15
CA PRO A 249 42.31 4.79 6.71
C PRO A 249 42.84 6.03 5.96
N ASN A 250 43.43 6.97 6.69
CA ASN A 250 44.13 8.09 6.06
C ASN A 250 45.33 7.58 5.23
N GLN A 251 45.48 8.09 4.00
CA GLN A 251 46.62 7.78 3.12
C GLN A 251 47.87 8.60 3.49
#